data_AF-A0A6B1I284-F1
#
_entry.id   AF-A0A6B1I284-F1
#
_cell.length_a   1.000
_cell.length_b   1.000
_cell.length_c   1.000
_cell.angle_alpha   90.00
_cell.angle_beta   90.00
_cell.angle_gamma   90.00
#
_symmetry.space_group_name_H-M   'P 1'
#
loop_
_entity.id
_entity.type
_entity.pdbx_description
1 polymer ?
#
loop_
_entity_poly.entity_id
_entity_poly.type
_entity_poly.pdbx_seq_one_letter_code
_entity_poly.pdbx_strand_id
1 'polypeptide(L)'
;MNEGTPTTVKVLREQLVNARQERDLGLLRDVEEGLRQLGKIGYRCCLVDFDSCRLRYYVRLLGYEQARVKAQIEFPISQEVAPVQWLPLSHLADYGEAENAQSIRRIYEEMAHYIQHKSPTLQVGTLALNRPRRKPSKRPRRRTRNRIWFYLGSLIVLAALVGLIAWRGLL
;
A
#
# COMPACT_ATOMS: atom_id res chain seq x y z
N MET A 1 24.11 27.85 -10.93
CA MET A 1 24.46 26.55 -10.34
C MET A 1 23.97 26.60 -8.90
N ASN A 2 22.81 26.02 -8.63
CA ASN A 2 22.33 25.90 -7.25
C ASN A 2 23.09 24.74 -6.64
N GLU A 3 23.78 24.98 -5.53
CA GLU A 3 24.36 23.94 -4.68
C GLU A 3 23.22 23.07 -4.19
N GLY A 4 22.94 22.03 -4.98
CA GLY A 4 21.74 21.23 -4.87
C GLY A 4 21.84 20.36 -3.63
N THR A 5 20.91 20.55 -2.71
CA THR A 5 20.58 19.53 -1.71
C THR A 5 20.54 18.18 -2.43
N PRO A 6 21.24 17.14 -1.93
CA PRO A 6 21.23 15.85 -2.60
C PRO A 6 19.77 15.42 -2.76
N THR A 7 19.32 15.25 -4.01
CA THR A 7 17.99 14.73 -4.29
C THR A 7 17.88 13.37 -3.59
N THR A 8 16.89 13.20 -2.71
CA THR A 8 16.63 11.92 -2.03
C THR A 8 15.21 11.45 -2.29
N VAL A 9 14.90 10.20 -1.93
CA VAL A 9 13.54 9.69 -2.08
C VAL A 9 12.56 10.47 -1.19
N LYS A 10 12.99 10.87 0.01
CA LYS A 10 12.20 11.73 0.90
C LYS A 10 11.79 13.03 0.22
N VAL A 11 12.75 13.76 -0.36
CA VAL A 11 12.49 15.05 -1.04
C VAL A 11 11.52 14.87 -2.20
N LEU A 12 11.71 13.83 -3.02
CA LEU A 12 10.81 13.56 -4.16
C LEU A 12 9.39 13.18 -3.72
N ARG A 13 9.27 12.51 -2.57
CA ARG A 13 7.98 12.16 -1.99
C ARG A 13 7.23 13.39 -1.48
N GLU A 14 7.93 14.29 -0.79
CA GLU A 14 7.37 15.59 -0.35
C GLU A 14 6.94 16.44 -1.55
N GLN A 15 7.79 16.54 -2.59
CA GLN A 15 7.45 17.23 -3.83
C GLN A 15 6.24 16.61 -4.54
N LEU A 16 6.12 15.27 -4.55
CA LEU A 16 4.96 14.59 -5.10
C LEU A 16 3.67 14.97 -4.34
N VAL A 17 3.73 15.08 -3.01
CA VAL A 17 2.58 15.51 -2.20
C VAL A 17 2.20 16.94 -2.55
N ASN A 18 3.16 17.86 -2.62
CA ASN A 18 2.91 19.27 -2.97
C ASN A 18 2.32 19.39 -4.39
N ALA A 19 2.92 18.72 -5.37
CA ALA A 19 2.44 18.71 -6.75
C ALA A 19 0.99 18.21 -6.86
N ARG A 20 0.59 17.24 -6.03
CA ARG A 20 -0.79 16.74 -5.98
C ARG A 20 -1.75 17.71 -5.31
N GLN A 21 -1.32 18.38 -4.24
CA GLN A 21 -2.14 19.36 -3.53
C GLN A 21 -2.41 20.60 -4.40
N GLU A 22 -1.37 21.09 -5.09
CA GLU A 22 -1.44 22.29 -5.93
C GLU A 22 -1.94 21.99 -7.35
N ARG A 23 -2.05 20.71 -7.72
CA ARG A 23 -2.35 20.24 -9.09
C ARG A 23 -1.35 20.78 -10.12
N ASP A 24 -0.10 20.96 -9.71
CA ASP A 24 0.97 21.51 -10.52
C ASP A 24 1.67 20.40 -11.33
N LEU A 25 1.50 20.45 -12.65
CA LEU A 25 2.14 19.52 -13.58
C LEU A 25 3.64 19.79 -13.74
N GLY A 26 4.10 21.01 -13.51
CA GLY A 26 5.52 21.38 -13.49
C GLY A 26 6.25 20.66 -12.37
N LEU A 27 5.74 20.75 -11.14
CA LEU A 27 6.31 20.03 -10.00
C LEU A 27 6.31 18.51 -10.20
N LEU A 28 5.28 17.95 -10.86
CA LEU A 28 5.30 16.53 -11.21
C LEU A 28 6.46 16.18 -12.14
N ARG A 29 6.74 17.01 -13.16
CA ARG A 29 7.87 16.79 -14.08
C ARG A 29 9.22 16.85 -13.36
N ASP A 30 9.36 17.72 -12.37
CA ASP A 30 10.57 17.81 -11.55
C ASP A 30 10.77 16.53 -10.72
N VAL A 31 9.68 15.98 -10.16
CA VAL A 31 9.72 14.67 -9.49
C VAL A 31 10.17 13.57 -10.45
N GLU A 32 9.61 13.53 -11.67
CA GLU A 32 10.03 12.53 -12.67
C GLU A 32 11.50 12.63 -13.01
N GLU A 33 12.01 13.84 -13.23
CA GLU A 33 13.41 14.05 -13.56
C GLU A 33 14.33 13.70 -12.39
N GLY A 34 13.93 14.04 -11.16
CA GLY A 34 14.63 13.61 -9.96
C GLY A 34 14.72 12.09 -9.85
N LEU A 35 13.63 11.36 -10.13
CA LEU A 35 13.65 9.90 -10.14
C LEU A 35 14.55 9.32 -11.24
N ARG A 36 14.59 9.95 -12.43
CA ARG A 36 15.53 9.55 -13.49
C ARG A 36 16.98 9.76 -13.06
N GLN A 37 17.29 10.87 -12.40
CA GLN A 37 18.62 11.16 -11.87
C GLN A 37 19.04 10.13 -10.81
N LEU A 38 18.16 9.82 -9.86
CA LEU A 38 18.40 8.77 -8.86
C LEU A 38 18.60 7.39 -9.49
N GLY A 39 17.86 7.08 -10.55
CA GLY A 39 18.04 5.85 -11.31
C GLY A 39 19.41 5.76 -11.99
N LYS A 40 19.88 6.85 -12.63
CA LYS A 40 21.19 6.91 -13.31
C LYS A 40 22.36 6.62 -12.36
N ILE A 41 22.28 7.10 -11.13
CA ILE A 41 23.33 6.89 -10.12
C ILE A 41 23.17 5.57 -9.34
N GLY A 42 22.12 4.79 -9.61
CA GLY A 42 21.83 3.57 -8.87
C GLY A 42 21.55 3.85 -7.39
N TYR A 43 20.77 4.90 -7.08
CA TYR A 43 20.46 5.30 -5.71
C TYR A 43 19.86 4.14 -4.92
N ARG A 44 20.30 3.94 -3.69
CA ARG A 44 19.81 2.85 -2.83
C ARG A 44 18.90 3.38 -1.73
N CYS A 45 17.77 2.70 -1.53
CA CYS A 45 16.75 3.08 -0.57
C CYS A 45 16.02 1.83 -0.05
N CYS A 46 15.00 2.04 0.77
CA CYS A 46 14.21 0.99 1.38
C CYS A 46 12.81 0.94 0.77
N LEU A 47 12.34 -0.27 0.49
CA LEU A 47 10.92 -0.55 0.29
C LEU A 47 10.29 -0.86 1.65
N VAL A 48 9.29 -0.07 2.04
CA VAL A 48 8.57 -0.22 3.31
C VAL A 48 7.19 -0.83 3.11
N ASP A 49 6.71 -1.51 4.15
CA ASP A 49 5.37 -2.07 4.22
C ASP A 49 4.58 -1.36 5.33
N PHE A 50 3.57 -0.58 4.94
CA PHE A 50 2.78 0.21 5.88
C PHE A 50 1.81 -0.62 6.72
N ASP A 51 1.44 -1.82 6.27
CA ASP A 51 0.54 -2.69 7.04
C ASP A 51 1.26 -3.27 8.25
N SER A 52 2.54 -3.61 8.07
CA SER A 52 3.40 -4.14 9.14
C SER A 52 4.37 -3.13 9.74
N CYS A 53 4.30 -1.86 9.30
CA CYS A 53 5.16 -0.75 9.72
C CYS A 53 6.65 -1.12 9.80
N ARG A 54 7.18 -1.78 8.77
CA ARG A 54 8.56 -2.29 8.74
C ARG A 54 9.20 -2.18 7.37
N LEU A 55 10.52 -2.11 7.36
CA LEU A 55 11.33 -2.32 6.17
C LEU A 55 11.06 -3.73 5.63
N ARG A 56 10.81 -3.82 4.33
CA ARG A 56 10.56 -5.08 3.65
C ARG A 56 11.77 -5.52 2.82
N TYR A 57 12.34 -4.59 2.05
CA TYR A 57 13.54 -4.84 1.24
C TYR A 57 14.39 -3.58 1.11
N TYR A 58 15.70 -3.76 0.97
CA TYR A 58 16.61 -2.78 0.38
C TYR A 58 16.52 -2.88 -1.14
N VAL A 59 16.47 -1.74 -1.80
CA VAL A 59 16.28 -1.64 -3.24
C VAL A 59 17.24 -0.63 -3.86
N ARG A 60 17.67 -0.92 -5.08
CA ARG A 60 18.42 0.00 -5.92
C ARG A 60 17.51 0.55 -7.01
N LEU A 61 17.46 1.86 -7.16
CA LEU A 61 16.71 2.50 -8.23
C LEU A 61 17.44 2.33 -9.56
N LEU A 62 16.70 1.93 -10.58
CA LEU A 62 17.20 1.76 -11.95
C LEU A 62 16.67 2.84 -12.89
N GLY A 63 15.54 3.46 -12.54
CA GLY A 63 14.90 4.49 -13.35
C GLY A 63 13.45 4.70 -13.02
N TYR A 64 12.76 5.41 -13.92
CA TYR A 64 11.37 5.79 -13.79
C TYR A 64 10.68 5.72 -15.15
N GLU A 65 9.48 5.10 -15.18
CA GLU A 65 8.65 4.98 -16.36
C GLU A 65 7.20 4.74 -15.94
N GLN A 66 6.22 5.20 -16.73
CA GLN A 66 4.79 4.91 -16.52
C GLN A 66 4.28 5.21 -15.09
N ALA A 67 4.71 6.33 -14.50
CA ALA A 67 4.37 6.72 -13.13
C ALA A 67 4.86 5.74 -12.03
N ARG A 68 5.83 4.88 -12.33
CA ARG A 68 6.40 3.92 -11.39
C ARG A 68 7.92 3.96 -11.43
N VAL A 69 8.51 3.63 -10.28
CA VAL A 69 9.96 3.55 -10.12
C VAL A 69 10.41 2.13 -10.45
N LYS A 70 11.31 1.99 -11.43
CA LYS A 70 11.95 0.71 -11.71
C LYS A 70 13.04 0.49 -10.66
N ALA A 71 12.94 -0.59 -9.90
CA ALA A 71 13.88 -0.89 -8.84
C ALA A 71 14.32 -2.35 -8.86
N GLN A 72 15.56 -2.58 -8.45
CA GLN A 72 16.12 -3.88 -8.17
C GLN A 72 16.05 -4.16 -6.67
N ILE A 73 15.50 -5.30 -6.28
CA ILE A 73 15.53 -5.79 -4.91
C ILE A 73 16.93 -6.33 -4.62
N GLU A 74 17.61 -5.79 -3.61
CA GLU A 74 18.96 -6.20 -3.21
C GLU A 74 18.93 -7.15 -2.00
N PHE A 75 18.14 -6.84 -0.96
CA PHE A 75 18.11 -7.65 0.26
C PHE A 75 16.79 -7.51 1.04
N PRO A 76 16.29 -8.54 1.76
CA PRO A 76 16.71 -9.93 1.67
C PRO A 76 16.39 -10.52 0.30
N ILE A 77 17.30 -11.32 -0.25
CA ILE A 77 17.10 -12.00 -1.53
C ILE A 77 16.05 -13.09 -1.32
N SER A 78 14.85 -12.88 -1.85
CA SER A 78 13.80 -13.91 -1.90
C SER A 78 13.70 -14.47 -3.30
N GLN A 79 13.87 -15.78 -3.46
CA GLN A 79 13.69 -16.48 -4.74
C GLN A 79 12.24 -16.41 -5.26
N GLU A 80 11.30 -16.02 -4.39
CA GLU A 80 9.89 -15.91 -4.72
C GLU A 80 9.54 -14.58 -5.36
N VAL A 81 10.42 -13.59 -5.30
CA VAL A 81 10.16 -12.23 -5.78
C VAL A 81 11.02 -11.95 -7.01
N ALA A 82 10.44 -11.30 -8.01
CA ALA A 82 11.19 -10.86 -9.18
C ALA A 82 12.28 -9.85 -8.74
N PRO A 83 13.55 -10.05 -9.16
CA PRO A 83 14.65 -9.21 -8.70
C PRO A 83 14.53 -7.78 -9.19
N VAL A 84 13.91 -7.54 -10.35
CA VAL A 84 13.65 -6.21 -10.89
C VAL A 84 12.15 -6.05 -11.08
N GLN A 85 11.59 -4.97 -10.54
CA GLN A 85 10.16 -4.71 -10.63
C GLN A 85 9.82 -3.22 -10.49
N TRP A 86 8.56 -2.89 -10.76
CA TRP A 86 8.02 -1.55 -10.67
C TRP A 86 7.41 -1.30 -9.30
N LEU A 87 7.94 -0.32 -8.57
CA LEU A 87 7.52 0.05 -7.22
C LEU A 87 6.90 1.45 -7.21
N PRO A 88 5.89 1.69 -6.36
CA PRO A 88 5.37 3.04 -6.15
C PRO A 88 6.35 3.89 -5.31
N LEU A 89 6.54 5.16 -5.71
CA LEU A 89 7.39 6.10 -4.95
C LEU A 89 6.94 6.25 -3.49
N SER A 90 5.63 6.15 -3.24
CA SER A 90 5.06 6.26 -1.90
C SER A 90 5.59 5.23 -0.91
N HIS A 91 6.01 4.06 -1.38
CA HIS A 91 6.51 2.98 -0.52
C HIS A 91 8.04 2.96 -0.43
N LEU A 92 8.71 3.93 -1.05
CA LEU A 92 10.15 4.08 -0.96
C LEU A 92 10.49 5.08 0.16
N ALA A 93 11.52 4.76 0.91
CA ALA A 93 11.99 5.55 2.04
C ALA A 93 13.53 5.56 2.05
N ASP A 94 14.11 6.68 2.46
CA ASP A 94 15.56 6.74 2.67
C ASP A 94 15.96 5.85 3.87
N TYR A 95 17.23 5.47 3.97
CA TYR A 95 17.69 4.55 5.02
C TYR A 95 17.36 5.04 6.43
N GLY A 96 17.67 6.30 6.73
CA GLY A 96 17.36 6.91 8.03
C GLY A 96 15.86 7.02 8.32
N GLU A 97 14.99 6.92 7.31
CA GLU A 97 13.54 6.92 7.52
C GLU A 97 12.98 5.51 7.79
N ALA A 98 13.65 4.46 7.33
CA ALA A 98 13.17 3.09 7.45
C ALA A 98 13.61 2.38 8.74
N GLU A 99 14.36 3.05 9.62
CA GLU A 99 14.91 2.49 10.86
C GLU A 99 13.85 2.26 11.95
N ASN A 100 12.80 3.08 11.99
CA ASN A 100 11.80 3.07 13.05
C ASN A 100 10.38 2.93 12.49
N ALA A 101 9.57 2.06 13.11
CA ALA A 101 8.15 1.91 12.82
C ALA A 101 7.37 3.24 12.92
N GLN A 102 7.73 4.13 13.84
CA GLN A 102 7.11 5.45 13.96
C GLN A 102 7.39 6.33 12.74
N SER A 103 8.60 6.27 12.19
CA SER A 103 8.97 7.00 10.98
C SER A 103 8.18 6.48 9.77
N ILE A 104 8.14 5.15 9.59
CA ILE A 104 7.35 4.50 8.54
C ILE A 104 5.85 4.86 8.65
N ARG A 105 5.34 4.98 9.88
CA ARG A 105 3.96 5.41 10.13
C ARG A 105 3.71 6.85 9.74
N ARG A 106 4.65 7.77 10.02
CA ARG A 106 4.56 9.17 9.56
C ARG A 106 4.51 9.27 8.04
N ILE A 107 5.38 8.51 7.35
CA ILE A 107 5.35 8.43 5.88
C ILE A 107 3.96 8.02 5.39
N TYR A 108 3.37 6.98 6.00
CA TYR A 108 2.01 6.56 5.65
C TYR A 108 0.99 7.66 5.91
N GLU A 109 1.04 8.34 7.06
CA GLU A 109 0.10 9.40 7.43
C GLU A 109 0.15 10.58 6.45
N GLU A 110 1.35 11.01 6.04
CA GLU A 110 1.57 12.07 5.04
C GLU A 110 0.98 11.71 3.67
N MET A 111 1.05 10.43 3.30
CA MET A 111 0.66 9.96 1.96
C MET A 111 -0.67 9.19 1.93
N ALA A 112 -1.37 9.06 3.06
CA ALA A 112 -2.49 8.13 3.22
C ALA A 112 -3.58 8.36 2.17
N HIS A 113 -3.81 9.62 1.79
CA HIS A 113 -4.80 10.01 0.79
C HIS A 113 -4.46 9.55 -0.64
N TYR A 114 -3.19 9.25 -0.90
CA TYR A 114 -2.68 8.88 -2.22
C TYR A 114 -2.30 7.39 -2.33
N ILE A 115 -2.29 6.66 -1.22
CA ILE A 115 -1.94 5.25 -1.17
C ILE A 115 -3.21 4.39 -1.27
N GLN A 116 -3.35 3.65 -2.37
CA GLN A 116 -4.45 2.69 -2.55
C GLN A 116 -4.23 1.39 -1.77
N HIS A 117 -2.97 0.97 -1.60
CA HIS A 117 -2.61 -0.29 -0.95
C HIS A 117 -1.47 -0.07 0.07
N LYS A 118 -1.71 -0.46 1.32
CA LYS A 118 -0.73 -0.32 2.41
C LYS A 118 0.53 -1.16 2.19
N SER A 119 0.38 -2.35 1.64
CA SER A 119 1.50 -3.22 1.28
C SER A 119 1.76 -3.15 -0.22
N PRO A 120 3.04 -3.04 -0.65
CA PRO A 120 3.38 -3.06 -2.06
C PRO A 120 3.09 -4.45 -2.64
N THR A 121 2.44 -4.49 -3.81
CA THR A 121 2.20 -5.75 -4.53
C THR A 121 3.44 -6.08 -5.35
N LEU A 122 4.13 -7.16 -4.96
CA LEU A 122 5.38 -7.58 -5.60
C LEU A 122 5.14 -8.65 -6.66
N GLN A 123 5.90 -8.56 -7.75
CA GLN A 123 5.86 -9.58 -8.80
C GLN A 123 6.57 -10.85 -8.33
N VAL A 124 5.94 -12.00 -8.59
CA VAL A 124 6.50 -13.31 -8.23
C VAL A 124 7.53 -13.72 -9.27
N GLY A 125 8.71 -14.17 -8.82
CA GLY A 125 9.79 -14.60 -9.71
C GLY A 125 9.40 -15.85 -10.52
N THR A 126 9.95 -15.98 -11.74
CA THR A 126 9.71 -17.14 -12.63
C THR A 126 10.10 -18.47 -12.00
N LEU A 127 11.06 -18.49 -11.06
CA LEU A 127 11.44 -19.70 -10.31
C LEU A 127 10.37 -20.16 -9.30
N ALA A 128 9.50 -19.28 -8.83
CA ALA A 128 8.41 -19.64 -7.92
C ALA A 128 7.17 -20.21 -8.64
N LEU A 129 7.07 -20.08 -9.96
CA LEU A 129 6.00 -20.68 -10.76
C LEU A 129 6.05 -22.23 -10.78
N ASN A 130 7.21 -22.82 -10.48
CA ASN A 130 7.39 -24.29 -10.45
C ASN A 130 7.22 -24.91 -9.06
N ARG A 131 6.96 -24.13 -8.01
CA ARG A 131 6.53 -24.71 -6.73
C ARG A 131 5.04 -24.99 -6.81
N PRO A 132 4.58 -26.24 -6.56
CA PRO A 132 3.16 -26.48 -6.38
C PRO A 132 2.71 -25.55 -5.26
N ARG A 133 1.87 -24.59 -5.65
CA ARG A 133 1.29 -23.56 -4.79
C ARG A 133 0.73 -24.28 -3.58
N ARG A 134 1.48 -24.32 -2.47
CA ARG A 134 0.96 -24.77 -1.17
C ARG A 134 -0.16 -23.81 -0.91
N LYS A 135 -1.39 -24.26 -1.18
CA LYS A 135 -2.60 -23.53 -0.85
C LYS A 135 -2.37 -23.07 0.60
N PRO A 136 -2.45 -21.77 0.92
CA PRO A 136 -2.44 -21.38 2.30
C PRO A 136 -3.51 -22.23 2.96
N SER A 137 -3.11 -23.07 3.92
CA SER A 137 -4.08 -23.82 4.69
C SER A 137 -4.97 -22.75 5.29
N LYS A 138 -6.20 -22.68 4.80
CA LYS A 138 -7.24 -21.91 5.44
C LYS A 138 -7.35 -22.54 6.82
N ARG A 139 -6.60 -22.02 7.79
CA ARG A 139 -6.97 -22.19 9.20
C ARG A 139 -8.46 -21.85 9.23
N PRO A 140 -9.33 -22.77 9.67
CA PRO A 140 -10.74 -22.46 9.75
C PRO A 140 -10.88 -21.31 10.72
N ARG A 141 -11.05 -20.11 10.17
CA ARG A 141 -11.39 -18.92 10.92
C ARG A 141 -12.73 -19.25 11.55
N ARG A 142 -12.70 -19.43 12.87
CA ARG A 142 -13.84 -19.79 13.70
C ARG A 142 -15.06 -18.99 13.23
N ARG A 143 -16.06 -19.75 12.84
CA ARG A 143 -17.38 -19.35 12.38
C ARG A 143 -18.12 -18.69 13.55
N THR A 144 -18.23 -17.38 13.54
CA THR A 144 -19.28 -16.62 14.24
C THR A 144 -20.13 -15.99 13.14
N ARG A 145 -21.08 -16.70 12.54
CA ARG A 145 -22.44 -16.99 13.06
C ARG A 145 -22.98 -15.80 13.85
N ASN A 146 -23.50 -14.80 13.13
CA ASN A 146 -24.77 -14.09 13.44
C ASN A 146 -24.89 -12.83 12.59
N ARG A 147 -25.43 -12.95 11.38
CA ARG A 147 -26.00 -11.80 10.63
C ARG A 147 -27.29 -12.12 9.88
N ILE A 148 -27.77 -13.36 9.92
CA ILE A 148 -29.00 -13.79 9.23
C ILE A 148 -30.21 -13.89 10.20
N TRP A 149 -29.98 -13.93 11.51
CA TRP A 149 -31.07 -14.01 12.50
C TRP A 149 -31.82 -12.70 12.79
N PHE A 150 -31.27 -11.54 12.40
CA PHE A 150 -31.94 -10.26 12.65
C PHE A 150 -33.13 -9.98 11.73
N TYR A 151 -33.21 -10.62 10.55
CA TYR A 151 -34.33 -10.40 9.63
C TYR A 151 -35.55 -11.30 9.92
N LEU A 152 -35.36 -12.48 10.51
CA LEU A 152 -36.48 -13.36 10.89
C LEU A 152 -37.17 -12.92 12.18
N GLY A 153 -36.44 -12.39 13.16
CA GLY A 153 -37.04 -11.87 14.39
C GLY A 153 -37.88 -10.61 14.19
N SER A 154 -37.45 -9.71 13.30
CA SER A 154 -38.17 -8.47 12.98
C SER A 154 -39.54 -8.74 12.33
N LEU A 155 -39.63 -9.76 11.46
CA LEU A 155 -40.89 -10.09 10.77
C LEU A 155 -41.96 -10.66 11.72
N ILE A 156 -41.55 -11.42 12.75
CA ILE A 156 -42.48 -12.01 13.73
C ILE A 156 -43.05 -10.93 14.67
N VAL A 157 -42.23 -9.95 15.07
CA VAL A 157 -42.69 -8.83 15.92
C VAL A 157 -43.64 -7.92 15.15
N LEU A 158 -43.40 -7.68 13.85
CA LEU A 158 -44.32 -6.92 12.99
C LEU A 158 -45.66 -7.64 12.78
N ALA A 159 -45.64 -8.96 12.58
CA ALA A 159 -46.88 -9.74 12.45
C ALA A 159 -47.71 -9.75 13.75
N ALA A 160 -47.05 -9.84 14.91
CA ALA A 160 -47.72 -9.78 16.21
C ALA A 160 -48.35 -8.41 16.50
N LEU A 161 -47.69 -7.31 16.11
CA LEU A 161 -48.20 -5.95 16.27
C LEU A 161 -49.44 -5.69 15.40
N VAL A 162 -49.44 -6.16 14.16
CA VAL A 162 -50.61 -6.03 13.25
C VAL A 162 -51.80 -6.85 13.77
N GLY A 163 -51.56 -8.06 14.29
CA GLY A 163 -52.61 -8.88 14.89
C GLY A 163 -53.26 -8.25 16.14
N LEU A 164 -52.47 -7.59 16.99
CA LEU A 164 -52.95 -6.93 18.20
C LEU A 164 -53.78 -5.67 17.91
N ILE A 165 -53.47 -4.96 16.83
CA ILE A 165 -54.26 -3.79 16.38
C ILE A 165 -55.59 -4.26 15.77
N ALA A 166 -55.60 -5.35 15.00
CA ALA A 166 -56.83 -5.91 14.43
C ALA A 166 -57.78 -6.48 15.50
N TRP A 167 -57.26 -7.07 16.58
CA TRP A 167 -58.09 -7.59 17.69
C TRP A 167 -58.75 -6.49 18.52
N ARG A 168 -58.11 -5.32 18.64
CA ARG A 168 -58.66 -4.18 19.40
C ARG A 168 -59.68 -3.33 18.64
N GLY A 169 -59.84 -3.54 17.33
CA GLY A 169 -60.86 -2.86 16.52
C GLY A 169 -62.20 -3.59 16.42
N LEU A 170 -62.35 -4.74 17.09
CA LEU A 170 -63.49 -5.65 16.96
C LEU A 170 -64.18 -5.97 18.32
N LEU A 171 -63.87 -5.18 19.34
CA LEU A 171 -64.49 -5.14 20.68
C LEU A 171 -64.92 -3.70 20.96
#